data_AF-A0A7J7IT93-F1
#
_entry.id   AF-A0A7J7IT93-F1
#
_cell.length_a   1.000
_cell.length_b   1.000
_cell.length_c   1.000
_cell.angle_alpha   90.00
_cell.angle_beta   90.00
_cell.angle_gamma   90.00
#
_symmetry.space_group_name_H-M   'P 1'
#
loop_
_entity.id
_entity.type
_entity.pdbx_description
1 polymer ?
#
loop_
_entity_poly.entity_id
_entity_poly.type
_entity_poly.pdbx_seq_one_letter_code
_entity_poly.pdbx_strand_id
1 'polypeptide(L)'
;MQFWCDELDITCSTAGRGQILVGDRDGTVVILDKLLNMTAFRAHNISISHIHQLRQNTVLLTVGTDEDAEYPQLKVWQMDRVDSNGRPHCSRIIKLSATGGNAEVSCIAVHENMQLLAVGYKSGVVTFYKGDVSKERQSKLFVVRDSEDDRGGEITGLAIRIVLKSQLLFVTTRNALFAYEIAVKDKFLQVLKENYGCTIKCSALADDLLSNQFLIGRNDGVYYMQPEGRGGTAPLEGEKYQVHWYRGYIVTVGRSSINRDMDIVTIYDARNKFIAYSGAIPKVSNVLFEWNAIYILGGENKMYILLEKDTKTKLEILFKKNQYITAINIAKSQKYDTHGLVDIFRLYGDYLYTERGDHDQAIEQYKMTIGKLEPSYVIRKFLDAQRLHNLTSYLEELHNKHHATEDHTTLLLNCYTKLKDQDKLDEFIHKKDRNNEVYFDVETAIRVLRQADYHSHALQLAERHSQHEWYMKIQLENVKDFSSCSQICAEVTFS
;
A
#
# COMPACT_ATOMS: atom_id res chain seq x y z
N MET A 1 -6.36 -21.18 20.20
CA MET A 1 -7.50 -21.83 19.51
C MET A 1 -8.61 -21.88 20.55
N GLN A 2 -9.63 -21.04 20.38
CA GLN A 2 -10.74 -20.92 21.33
C GLN A 2 -11.96 -21.48 20.60
N PHE A 3 -12.58 -22.51 21.15
CA PHE A 3 -13.78 -23.14 20.56
C PHE A 3 -14.94 -22.16 20.73
N TRP A 4 -15.56 -21.77 19.62
CA TRP A 4 -16.59 -20.74 19.55
C TRP A 4 -17.90 -21.37 19.08
N CYS A 5 -18.70 -21.81 20.07
CA CYS A 5 -20.06 -22.36 19.94
C CYS A 5 -20.25 -23.45 18.86
N ASP A 6 -20.10 -24.72 19.24
CA ASP A 6 -20.28 -25.90 18.35
C ASP A 6 -21.73 -26.05 17.80
N GLU A 7 -22.69 -25.27 18.30
CA GLU A 7 -24.12 -25.36 17.97
C GLU A 7 -24.61 -24.35 16.91
N LEU A 8 -23.80 -23.40 16.45
CA LEU A 8 -24.22 -22.39 15.46
C LEU A 8 -24.01 -22.87 14.01
N ASP A 9 -25.05 -22.77 13.18
CA ASP A 9 -25.02 -22.99 11.73
C ASP A 9 -24.92 -21.65 11.00
N ILE A 10 -23.69 -21.13 10.95
CA ILE A 10 -23.39 -19.79 10.45
C ILE A 10 -23.67 -19.68 8.94
N THR A 11 -24.62 -18.82 8.56
CA THR A 11 -24.95 -18.55 7.14
C THR A 11 -24.28 -17.29 6.60
N CYS A 12 -24.13 -16.27 7.45
CA CYS A 12 -23.57 -14.98 7.08
C CYS A 12 -22.89 -14.31 8.28
N SER A 13 -21.97 -13.39 8.01
CA SER A 13 -21.30 -12.64 9.08
C SER A 13 -20.81 -11.27 8.59
N THR A 14 -20.66 -10.34 9.52
CA THR A 14 -20.19 -8.98 9.30
C THR A 14 -19.45 -8.49 10.55
N ALA A 15 -18.74 -7.39 10.44
CA ALA A 15 -18.03 -6.78 11.55
C ALA A 15 -18.02 -5.26 11.41
N GLY A 16 -18.04 -4.59 12.55
CA GLY A 16 -18.05 -3.14 12.63
C GLY A 16 -18.34 -2.67 14.05
N ARG A 17 -17.94 -1.43 14.33
CA ARG A 17 -18.20 -0.75 15.61
C ARG A 17 -17.74 -1.53 16.85
N GLY A 18 -16.65 -2.29 16.72
CA GLY A 18 -16.09 -3.05 17.82
C GLY A 18 -16.87 -4.33 18.11
N GLN A 19 -17.64 -4.84 17.15
CA GLN A 19 -18.42 -6.06 17.26
C GLN A 19 -18.21 -6.95 16.03
N ILE A 20 -18.29 -8.26 16.25
CA ILE A 20 -18.46 -9.25 15.18
C ILE A 20 -19.90 -9.77 15.27
N LEU A 21 -20.62 -9.78 14.16
CA LEU A 21 -21.98 -10.30 14.08
C LEU A 21 -22.02 -11.50 13.17
N VAL A 22 -22.84 -12.47 13.56
CA VAL A 22 -23.01 -13.74 12.88
C VAL A 22 -24.50 -14.03 12.78
N GLY A 23 -24.97 -14.37 11.59
CA GLY A 23 -26.32 -14.84 11.35
C GLY A 23 -26.35 -16.37 11.37
N ASP A 24 -27.23 -16.92 12.19
CA ASP A 24 -27.50 -18.35 12.27
C ASP A 24 -28.61 -18.75 11.28
N ARG A 25 -28.59 -19.99 10.79
CA ARG A 25 -29.58 -20.51 9.83
C ARG A 25 -31.03 -20.33 10.29
N ASP A 26 -31.30 -20.31 11.59
CA ASP A 26 -32.64 -20.14 12.17
C ASP A 26 -33.19 -18.70 12.15
N GLY A 27 -32.40 -17.73 11.68
CA GLY A 27 -32.78 -16.32 11.64
C GLY A 27 -32.32 -15.49 12.84
N THR A 28 -31.55 -16.07 13.75
CA THR A 28 -30.93 -15.39 14.89
C THR A 28 -29.67 -14.64 14.49
N VAL A 29 -29.50 -13.43 15.03
CA VAL A 29 -28.23 -12.69 14.94
C VAL A 29 -27.54 -12.77 16.29
N VAL A 30 -26.32 -13.28 16.27
CA VAL A 30 -25.41 -13.35 17.40
C VAL A 30 -24.39 -12.22 17.28
N ILE A 31 -24.19 -11.48 18.37
CA ILE A 31 -23.28 -10.33 18.47
C ILE A 31 -22.19 -10.68 19.46
N LEU A 32 -20.96 -10.42 19.05
CA LEU A 32 -19.75 -10.83 19.74
C LEU A 32 -18.94 -9.57 20.04
N ASP A 33 -18.67 -9.31 21.32
CA ASP A 33 -17.81 -8.19 21.72
C ASP A 33 -16.31 -8.56 21.68
N LYS A 34 -15.45 -7.60 22.03
CA LYS A 34 -13.98 -7.80 22.04
C LYS A 34 -13.52 -8.88 23.01
N LEU A 35 -14.23 -9.04 24.12
CA LEU A 35 -13.98 -10.09 25.12
C LEU A 35 -14.65 -11.40 24.74
N LEU A 36 -15.19 -11.47 23.53
CA LEU A 36 -15.80 -12.67 23.00
C LEU A 36 -17.07 -13.04 23.82
N ASN A 37 -17.74 -12.05 24.42
CA ASN A 37 -19.05 -12.26 25.05
C ASN A 37 -20.14 -12.27 23.98
N MET A 38 -21.12 -13.16 24.16
CA MET A 38 -22.21 -13.37 23.22
C MET A 38 -23.50 -12.72 23.72
N THR A 39 -24.15 -11.98 22.83
CA THR A 39 -25.56 -11.59 22.95
C THR A 39 -26.27 -11.98 21.66
N ALA A 40 -27.59 -12.20 21.71
CA ALA A 40 -28.32 -12.63 20.52
C ALA A 40 -29.74 -12.07 20.50
N PHE A 41 -30.27 -11.88 19.30
CA PHE A 41 -31.67 -11.55 19.09
C PHE A 41 -32.18 -12.19 17.81
N ARG A 42 -33.47 -12.52 17.77
CA ARG A 42 -34.11 -13.08 16.58
C ARG A 42 -34.40 -11.97 15.58
N ALA A 43 -33.72 -11.99 14.43
CA ALA A 43 -33.93 -11.01 13.37
C ALA A 43 -35.01 -11.46 12.38
N HIS A 44 -35.03 -12.75 12.06
CA HIS A 44 -36.01 -13.38 11.18
C HIS A 44 -36.59 -14.64 11.82
N ASN A 45 -37.82 -14.99 11.45
CA ASN A 45 -38.51 -16.14 12.02
C ASN A 45 -38.08 -17.47 11.38
N ILE A 46 -37.63 -17.48 10.13
CA ILE A 46 -37.28 -18.73 9.44
C ILE A 46 -35.78 -18.82 9.19
N SER A 47 -35.21 -17.82 8.51
CA SER A 47 -33.80 -17.85 8.14
C SER A 47 -33.23 -16.47 7.87
N ILE A 48 -31.91 -16.36 7.97
CA ILE A 48 -31.15 -15.17 7.57
C ILE A 48 -30.12 -15.56 6.51
N SER A 49 -30.02 -14.75 5.45
CA SER A 49 -29.13 -14.99 4.32
C SER A 49 -28.02 -13.94 4.21
N HIS A 50 -28.30 -12.69 4.61
CA HIS A 50 -27.31 -11.60 4.57
C HIS A 50 -27.39 -10.76 5.83
N ILE A 51 -26.21 -10.34 6.31
CA ILE A 51 -26.08 -9.29 7.31
C ILE A 51 -25.06 -8.26 6.86
N HIS A 52 -25.34 -6.98 7.14
CA HIS A 52 -24.45 -5.88 6.79
C HIS A 52 -24.52 -4.81 7.89
N GLN A 53 -23.43 -4.69 8.65
CA GLN A 53 -23.29 -3.65 9.65
C GLN A 53 -22.52 -2.47 9.05
N LEU A 54 -23.05 -1.26 9.24
CA LEU A 54 -22.34 -0.05 8.87
C LEU A 54 -21.23 0.27 9.87
N ARG A 55 -20.11 0.80 9.37
CA ARG A 55 -18.93 1.10 10.20
C ARG A 55 -19.10 2.41 10.94
N GLN A 56 -19.78 3.39 10.34
CA GLN A 56 -19.93 4.74 10.89
C GLN A 56 -21.29 4.98 11.56
N ASN A 57 -22.30 4.14 11.28
CA ASN A 57 -23.66 4.26 11.82
C ASN A 57 -24.06 3.05 12.68
N THR A 58 -24.93 3.25 13.67
CA THR A 58 -25.43 2.21 14.59
C THR A 58 -26.47 1.29 13.93
N VAL A 59 -26.46 1.17 12.60
CA VAL A 59 -27.49 0.46 11.86
C VAL A 59 -26.97 -0.88 11.37
N LEU A 60 -27.78 -1.90 11.58
CA LEU A 60 -27.59 -3.24 11.03
C LEU A 60 -28.70 -3.52 10.02
N LEU A 61 -28.33 -4.03 8.86
CA LEU A 61 -29.27 -4.56 7.88
C LEU A 61 -29.19 -6.08 7.88
N THR A 62 -30.36 -6.71 7.83
CA THR A 62 -30.49 -8.17 7.74
C THR A 62 -31.44 -8.51 6.61
N VAL A 63 -31.12 -9.53 5.81
CA VAL A 63 -32.02 -10.10 4.80
C VAL A 63 -32.34 -11.53 5.19
N GLY A 64 -33.62 -11.89 5.15
CA GLY A 64 -34.08 -13.20 5.57
C GLY A 64 -35.53 -13.46 5.19
N THR A 65 -36.04 -14.59 5.67
CA THR A 65 -37.43 -15.01 5.48
C THR A 65 -38.14 -15.09 6.82
N ASP A 66 -39.39 -14.60 6.84
CA ASP A 66 -40.29 -14.70 7.97
C ASP A 66 -41.51 -15.57 7.59
N GLU A 67 -42.19 -16.09 8.61
CA GLU A 67 -43.50 -16.72 8.45
C GLU A 67 -44.47 -15.72 7.77
N ASP A 68 -45.25 -16.21 6.80
CA ASP A 68 -46.19 -15.45 5.96
C ASP A 68 -45.60 -14.54 4.85
N ALA A 69 -44.29 -14.54 4.63
CA ALA A 69 -43.65 -13.73 3.59
C ALA A 69 -43.47 -14.50 2.27
N GLU A 70 -44.11 -14.03 1.18
CA GLU A 70 -43.90 -14.55 -0.19
C GLU A 70 -42.49 -14.25 -0.74
N TYR A 71 -41.88 -13.15 -0.26
CA TYR A 71 -40.57 -12.67 -0.70
C TYR A 71 -39.64 -12.44 0.50
N PRO A 72 -38.31 -12.54 0.31
CA PRO A 72 -37.34 -12.16 1.33
C PRO A 72 -37.55 -10.72 1.80
N GLN A 73 -37.30 -10.47 3.08
CA GLN A 73 -37.43 -9.15 3.69
C GLN A 73 -36.07 -8.62 4.11
N LEU A 74 -35.82 -7.35 3.81
CA LEU A 74 -34.73 -6.59 4.40
C LEU A 74 -35.27 -5.84 5.61
N LYS A 75 -34.66 -6.07 6.78
CA LYS A 75 -34.96 -5.34 8.01
C LYS A 75 -33.81 -4.43 8.38
N VAL A 76 -34.14 -3.20 8.79
CA VAL A 76 -33.20 -2.17 9.24
C VAL A 76 -33.32 -2.03 10.75
N TRP A 77 -32.25 -2.32 11.47
CA TRP A 77 -32.18 -2.36 12.93
C TRP A 77 -31.34 -1.21 13.46
N GLN A 78 -31.86 -0.50 14.47
CA GLN A 78 -31.16 0.54 15.23
C GLN A 78 -30.53 -0.09 16.47
N MET A 79 -29.21 -0.35 16.42
CA MET A 79 -28.50 -1.12 17.44
C MET A 79 -28.30 -0.34 18.75
N ASP A 80 -28.44 0.98 18.72
CA ASP A 80 -28.38 1.86 19.90
C ASP A 80 -29.72 1.96 20.66
N ARG A 81 -30.82 1.52 20.03
CA ARG A 81 -32.17 1.56 20.62
C ARG A 81 -32.63 0.15 20.92
N VAL A 82 -32.32 -0.33 22.12
CA VAL A 82 -32.70 -1.67 22.57
C VAL A 82 -33.92 -1.63 23.49
N ASP A 83 -34.75 -2.68 23.42
CA ASP A 83 -35.86 -2.90 24.36
C ASP A 83 -35.36 -3.41 25.73
N SER A 84 -36.28 -3.68 26.66
CA SER A 84 -35.96 -4.21 27.99
C SER A 84 -35.27 -5.58 27.97
N ASN A 85 -35.40 -6.32 26.87
CA ASN A 85 -34.80 -7.64 26.67
C ASN A 85 -33.50 -7.57 25.85
N GLY A 86 -33.00 -6.36 25.58
CA GLY A 86 -31.78 -6.13 24.80
C GLY A 86 -31.96 -6.29 23.28
N ARG A 87 -33.19 -6.39 22.77
CA ARG A 87 -33.43 -6.53 21.33
C ARG A 87 -33.37 -5.16 20.64
N PRO A 88 -32.60 -5.01 19.56
CA PRO A 88 -32.57 -3.76 18.78
C PRO A 88 -33.93 -3.42 18.17
N HIS A 89 -34.22 -2.12 18.04
CA HIS A 89 -35.43 -1.63 17.41
C HIS A 89 -35.36 -1.76 15.88
N CYS A 90 -36.31 -2.51 15.29
CA CYS A 90 -36.48 -2.57 13.84
C CYS A 90 -37.21 -1.32 13.34
N SER A 91 -36.50 -0.41 12.68
CA SER A 91 -37.07 0.85 12.20
C SER A 91 -37.78 0.73 10.84
N ARG A 92 -37.44 -0.28 10.04
CA ARG A 92 -38.02 -0.47 8.70
C ARG A 92 -37.94 -1.93 8.24
N ILE A 93 -38.96 -2.35 7.50
CA ILE A 93 -39.01 -3.62 6.77
C ILE A 93 -39.26 -3.30 5.30
N ILE A 94 -38.47 -3.88 4.40
CA ILE A 94 -38.58 -3.73 2.94
C ILE A 94 -38.81 -5.12 2.35
N LYS A 95 -39.91 -5.28 1.62
CA LYS A 95 -40.18 -6.50 0.84
C LYS A 95 -39.34 -6.46 -0.43
N LEU A 96 -38.49 -7.45 -0.63
CA LEU A 96 -37.57 -7.53 -1.76
C LEU A 96 -38.20 -8.35 -2.88
N SER A 97 -39.20 -7.79 -3.56
CA SER A 97 -39.77 -8.40 -4.77
C SER A 97 -38.86 -8.08 -5.97
N ALA A 98 -38.22 -9.09 -6.55
CA ALA A 98 -37.57 -8.91 -7.85
C ALA A 98 -38.63 -8.78 -8.95
N THR A 99 -38.48 -7.79 -9.82
CA THR A 99 -39.21 -7.77 -11.10
C THR A 99 -38.69 -8.95 -11.94
N GLY A 100 -39.53 -9.96 -12.25
CA GLY A 100 -39.13 -11.06 -13.15
C GLY A 100 -38.98 -12.47 -12.55
N GLY A 101 -39.59 -12.76 -11.38
CA GLY A 101 -39.94 -14.14 -11.00
C GLY A 101 -39.06 -14.83 -9.95
N ASN A 102 -37.75 -14.56 -9.87
CA ASN A 102 -36.91 -15.05 -8.76
C ASN A 102 -36.41 -13.89 -7.88
N ALA A 103 -36.95 -13.81 -6.66
CA ALA A 103 -36.63 -12.80 -5.66
C ALA A 103 -35.45 -13.17 -4.74
N GLU A 104 -34.71 -14.23 -5.03
CA GLU A 104 -33.57 -14.63 -4.22
C GLU A 104 -32.43 -13.60 -4.31
N VAL A 105 -32.11 -13.01 -3.15
CA VAL A 105 -31.08 -11.99 -3.00
C VAL A 105 -29.70 -12.65 -3.00
N SER A 106 -28.84 -12.22 -3.91
CA SER A 106 -27.47 -12.72 -4.02
C SER A 106 -26.46 -11.84 -3.28
N CYS A 107 -26.68 -10.53 -3.23
CA CYS A 107 -25.83 -9.60 -2.49
C CYS A 107 -26.53 -8.25 -2.24
N ILE A 108 -26.02 -7.51 -1.25
CA ILE A 108 -26.48 -6.16 -0.91
C ILE A 108 -25.28 -5.23 -0.76
N ALA A 109 -25.48 -3.94 -1.05
CA ALA A 109 -24.52 -2.89 -0.77
C ALA A 109 -25.23 -1.67 -0.21
N VAL A 110 -24.72 -1.11 0.89
CA VAL A 110 -25.25 0.10 1.52
C VAL A 110 -24.11 1.09 1.68
N HIS A 111 -24.37 2.35 1.36
CA HIS A 111 -23.38 3.39 1.59
C HIS A 111 -23.48 3.92 3.03
N GLU A 112 -22.33 4.24 3.64
CA GLU A 112 -22.22 4.69 5.03
C GLU A 112 -23.09 5.92 5.36
N ASN A 113 -23.43 6.77 4.38
CA ASN A 113 -24.33 7.91 4.61
C ASN A 113 -25.82 7.55 4.77
N MET A 114 -26.18 6.26 4.69
CA MET A 114 -27.56 5.77 4.80
C MET A 114 -28.54 6.32 3.75
N GLN A 115 -28.02 6.83 2.61
CA GLN A 115 -28.84 7.38 1.53
C GLN A 115 -28.95 6.47 0.30
N LEU A 116 -28.12 5.44 0.21
CA LEU A 116 -28.02 4.58 -0.97
C LEU A 116 -27.97 3.12 -0.54
N LEU A 117 -28.88 2.31 -1.07
CA LEU A 117 -28.95 0.87 -0.88
C LEU A 117 -29.15 0.21 -2.26
N ALA A 118 -28.29 -0.74 -2.60
CA ALA A 118 -28.42 -1.57 -3.78
C ALA A 118 -28.65 -3.03 -3.36
N VAL A 119 -29.55 -3.71 -4.05
CA VAL A 119 -29.87 -5.13 -3.84
C VAL A 119 -29.77 -5.83 -5.19
N GLY A 120 -28.95 -6.88 -5.23
CA GLY A 120 -28.71 -7.72 -6.39
C GLY A 120 -29.37 -9.07 -6.22
N TYR A 121 -29.95 -9.59 -7.30
CA TYR A 121 -30.69 -10.84 -7.29
C TYR A 121 -30.02 -11.91 -8.16
N LYS A 122 -30.34 -13.17 -7.90
CA LYS A 122 -29.92 -14.28 -8.75
C LYS A 122 -30.48 -14.21 -10.17
N SER A 123 -31.59 -13.50 -10.37
CA SER A 123 -32.16 -13.22 -11.69
C SER A 123 -31.31 -12.29 -12.57
N GLY A 124 -30.28 -11.64 -12.01
CA GLY A 124 -29.48 -10.62 -12.72
C GLY A 124 -30.06 -9.20 -12.60
N VAL A 125 -31.19 -9.04 -11.92
CA VAL A 125 -31.80 -7.74 -11.64
C VAL A 125 -31.02 -7.01 -10.54
N VAL A 126 -30.96 -5.69 -10.64
CA VAL A 126 -30.44 -4.81 -9.57
C VAL A 126 -31.48 -3.75 -9.24
N THR A 127 -31.99 -3.77 -8.01
CA THR A 127 -32.82 -2.70 -7.47
C THR A 127 -31.99 -1.74 -6.63
N PHE A 128 -32.30 -0.45 -6.72
CA PHE A 128 -31.57 0.62 -6.05
C PHE A 128 -32.54 1.56 -5.32
N TYR A 129 -32.30 1.76 -4.03
CA TYR A 129 -33.07 2.64 -3.17
C TYR A 129 -32.25 3.90 -2.89
N LYS A 130 -32.81 5.06 -3.22
CA LYS A 130 -32.20 6.39 -2.98
C LYS A 130 -33.03 7.19 -1.99
N GLY A 131 -32.40 7.61 -0.90
CA GLY A 131 -33.01 8.31 0.24
C GLY A 131 -32.72 7.59 1.56
N ASP A 132 -33.25 8.13 2.67
CA ASP A 132 -33.00 7.58 4.01
C ASP A 132 -33.44 6.11 4.10
N VAL A 133 -32.46 5.21 4.17
CA VAL A 133 -32.67 3.76 4.20
C VAL A 133 -33.50 3.34 5.41
N SER A 134 -33.46 4.10 6.51
CA SER A 134 -34.24 3.82 7.72
C SER A 134 -35.71 4.27 7.63
N LYS A 135 -36.10 5.07 6.63
CA LYS A 135 -37.45 5.65 6.52
C LYS A 135 -38.10 5.40 5.17
N GLU A 136 -39.28 4.79 5.21
CA GLU A 136 -40.02 4.41 4.00
C GLU A 136 -40.39 5.60 3.11
N ARG A 137 -41.03 6.64 3.67
CA ARG A 137 -41.55 7.81 2.93
C ARG A 137 -40.46 8.65 2.22
N GLN A 138 -39.19 8.41 2.51
CA GLN A 138 -38.08 9.20 1.99
C GLN A 138 -37.22 8.44 0.97
N SER A 139 -37.53 7.18 0.66
CA SER A 139 -36.76 6.35 -0.27
C SER A 139 -37.48 6.14 -1.59
N LYS A 140 -36.83 6.51 -2.70
CA LYS A 140 -37.26 6.16 -4.07
C LYS A 140 -36.60 4.86 -4.52
N LEU A 141 -37.37 3.98 -5.16
CA LEU A 141 -36.90 2.72 -5.74
C LEU A 141 -36.68 2.85 -7.26
N PHE A 142 -35.57 2.33 -7.74
CA PHE A 142 -35.19 2.25 -9.15
C PHE A 142 -34.81 0.81 -9.51
N VAL A 143 -35.09 0.41 -10.75
CA VAL A 143 -34.48 -0.79 -11.35
C VAL A 143 -33.34 -0.31 -12.24
N VAL A 144 -32.10 -0.63 -11.85
CA VAL A 144 -30.90 -0.15 -12.55
C VAL A 144 -30.54 -1.07 -13.72
N ARG A 145 -30.80 -2.36 -13.54
CA ARG A 145 -30.54 -3.41 -14.53
C ARG A 145 -31.71 -4.39 -14.52
N ASP A 146 -32.18 -4.72 -15.72
CA ASP A 146 -33.19 -5.75 -15.95
C ASP A 146 -32.53 -7.05 -16.47
N SER A 147 -33.23 -8.18 -16.36
CA SER A 147 -32.72 -9.52 -16.67
C SER A 147 -32.48 -9.79 -18.17
N GLU A 148 -32.88 -8.89 -19.07
CA GLU A 148 -32.84 -9.07 -20.53
C GLU A 148 -31.45 -8.89 -21.17
N ASP A 149 -30.44 -8.40 -20.42
CA ASP A 149 -29.07 -8.34 -20.97
C ASP A 149 -28.43 -9.73 -20.87
N ASP A 150 -28.40 -10.46 -21.99
CA ASP A 150 -27.93 -11.85 -22.22
C ASP A 150 -26.62 -12.27 -21.53
N ARG A 151 -25.82 -11.30 -21.07
CA ARG A 151 -24.54 -11.51 -20.37
C ARG A 151 -24.64 -11.44 -18.85
N GLY A 152 -25.82 -11.09 -18.31
CA GLY A 152 -26.06 -10.86 -16.90
C GLY A 152 -26.86 -11.97 -16.24
N GLY A 153 -26.18 -13.06 -15.90
CA GLY A 153 -26.72 -13.99 -14.91
C GLY A 153 -26.69 -13.39 -13.50
N GLU A 154 -26.76 -14.27 -12.50
CA GLU A 154 -26.66 -13.95 -11.06
C GLU A 154 -25.68 -12.82 -10.75
N ILE A 155 -26.17 -11.79 -10.05
CA ILE A 155 -25.32 -10.70 -9.54
C ILE A 155 -24.42 -11.28 -8.45
N THR A 156 -23.11 -11.13 -8.60
CA THR A 156 -22.12 -11.71 -7.69
C THR A 156 -21.51 -10.70 -6.73
N GLY A 157 -21.65 -9.40 -7.00
CA GLY A 157 -21.12 -8.35 -6.16
C GLY A 157 -21.68 -6.98 -6.50
N LEU A 158 -21.82 -6.15 -5.47
CA LEU A 158 -22.26 -4.78 -5.54
C LEU A 158 -21.36 -3.91 -4.68
N ALA A 159 -21.05 -2.70 -5.14
CA ALA A 159 -20.38 -1.71 -4.32
C ALA A 159 -20.85 -0.30 -4.68
N ILE A 160 -21.08 0.52 -3.66
CA ILE A 160 -21.47 1.92 -3.81
C ILE A 160 -20.31 2.79 -3.34
N ARG A 161 -19.88 3.72 -4.17
CA ARG A 161 -18.84 4.69 -3.84
C ARG A 161 -19.35 6.10 -4.09
N ILE A 162 -19.16 6.98 -3.11
CA ILE A 162 -19.35 8.42 -3.28
C ILE A 162 -17.99 9.08 -3.18
N VAL A 163 -17.56 9.78 -4.23
CA VAL A 163 -16.36 10.62 -4.22
C VAL A 163 -16.72 12.02 -4.67
N LEU A 164 -16.45 12.99 -3.80
CA LEU A 164 -16.86 14.39 -3.94
C LEU A 164 -18.38 14.51 -4.16
N LYS A 165 -18.83 14.61 -5.41
CA LYS A 165 -20.25 14.69 -5.79
C LYS A 165 -20.69 13.57 -6.74
N SER A 166 -19.77 12.74 -7.22
CA SER A 166 -20.10 11.60 -8.08
C SER A 166 -20.47 10.39 -7.21
N GLN A 167 -21.55 9.72 -7.60
CA GLN A 167 -22.04 8.51 -6.96
C GLN A 167 -21.95 7.38 -7.97
N LEU A 168 -21.20 6.34 -7.64
CA LEU A 168 -20.91 5.22 -8.51
C LEU A 168 -21.44 3.93 -7.90
N LEU A 169 -22.08 3.12 -8.74
CA LEU A 169 -22.51 1.77 -8.43
C LEU A 169 -21.74 0.79 -9.32
N PHE A 170 -20.89 -0.03 -8.71
CA PHE A 170 -20.28 -1.17 -9.37
C PHE A 170 -21.18 -2.39 -9.23
N VAL A 171 -21.33 -3.14 -10.33
CA VAL A 171 -22.14 -4.36 -10.42
C VAL A 171 -21.31 -5.43 -11.11
N THR A 172 -21.13 -6.58 -10.46
CA THR A 172 -20.48 -7.74 -11.09
C THR A 172 -21.45 -8.88 -11.25
N THR A 173 -21.30 -9.62 -12.34
CA THR A 173 -21.80 -10.98 -12.51
C THR A 173 -20.61 -11.92 -12.62
N ARG A 174 -20.85 -13.21 -12.90
CA ARG A 174 -19.76 -14.16 -13.20
C ARG A 174 -18.96 -13.76 -14.44
N ASN A 175 -19.62 -13.13 -15.41
CA ASN A 175 -19.09 -12.94 -16.77
C ASN A 175 -18.94 -11.48 -17.17
N ALA A 176 -19.44 -10.53 -16.37
CA ALA A 176 -19.36 -9.11 -16.71
C ALA A 176 -19.19 -8.23 -15.47
N LEU A 177 -18.62 -7.05 -15.71
CA LEU A 177 -18.55 -5.94 -14.75
C LEU A 177 -19.19 -4.72 -15.41
N PHE A 178 -19.99 -4.01 -14.62
CA PHE A 178 -20.60 -2.74 -14.97
C PHE A 178 -20.27 -1.70 -13.91
N ALA A 179 -20.16 -0.44 -14.33
CA ALA A 179 -20.20 0.69 -13.42
C ALA A 179 -21.25 1.69 -13.92
N TYR A 180 -22.10 2.15 -13.02
CA TYR A 180 -23.14 3.14 -13.28
C TYR A 180 -22.86 4.39 -12.46
N GLU A 181 -22.78 5.54 -13.13
CA GLU A 181 -22.79 6.84 -12.48
C GLU A 181 -24.24 7.31 -12.28
N ILE A 182 -24.55 7.76 -11.06
CA ILE A 182 -25.89 8.21 -10.67
C ILE A 182 -25.97 9.73 -10.85
N ALA A 183 -26.59 10.17 -11.94
CA ALA A 183 -26.69 11.58 -12.30
C ALA A 183 -27.71 12.36 -11.46
N VAL A 184 -27.67 13.70 -11.55
CA VAL A 184 -28.46 14.67 -10.76
C VAL A 184 -29.99 14.49 -10.89
N LYS A 185 -30.47 13.80 -11.93
CA LYS A 185 -31.91 13.52 -12.16
C LYS A 185 -32.30 12.06 -11.92
N ASP A 186 -31.57 11.35 -11.05
CA ASP A 186 -31.80 9.93 -10.76
C ASP A 186 -31.69 9.03 -12.00
N LYS A 187 -30.91 9.46 -13.01
CA LYS A 187 -30.57 8.66 -14.19
C LYS A 187 -29.27 7.88 -13.93
N PHE A 188 -29.28 6.60 -14.28
CA PHE A 188 -28.11 5.73 -14.19
C PHE A 188 -27.41 5.70 -15.55
N LEU A 189 -26.23 6.31 -15.63
CA LEU A 189 -25.39 6.32 -16.82
C LEU A 189 -24.36 5.19 -16.70
N GLN A 190 -24.38 4.22 -17.61
CA GLN A 190 -23.35 3.19 -17.64
C GLN A 190 -22.03 3.79 -18.15
N VAL A 191 -21.02 3.85 -17.28
CA VAL A 191 -19.69 4.41 -17.59
C VAL A 191 -18.64 3.34 -17.86
N LEU A 192 -18.87 2.11 -17.38
CA LEU A 192 -17.99 0.95 -17.62
C LEU A 192 -18.80 -0.29 -18.00
N LYS A 193 -18.31 -1.05 -18.97
CA LYS A 193 -18.79 -2.40 -19.31
C LYS A 193 -17.63 -3.28 -19.76
N GLU A 194 -17.33 -4.29 -18.97
CA GLU A 194 -16.27 -5.26 -19.22
C GLU A 194 -16.86 -6.65 -19.43
N ASN A 195 -16.26 -7.44 -20.32
CA ASN A 195 -16.70 -8.81 -20.64
C ASN A 195 -16.06 -9.87 -19.72
N TYR A 196 -15.74 -9.49 -18.50
CA TYR A 196 -15.28 -10.38 -17.45
C TYR A 196 -15.86 -9.93 -16.12
N GLY A 197 -16.15 -10.90 -15.25
CA GLY A 197 -16.65 -10.66 -13.90
C GLY A 197 -15.93 -11.51 -12.87
N CYS A 198 -16.61 -11.81 -11.77
CA CYS A 198 -16.10 -12.66 -10.70
C CYS A 198 -17.21 -13.47 -10.03
N THR A 199 -16.82 -14.49 -9.28
CA THR A 199 -17.72 -15.29 -8.45
C THR A 199 -18.22 -14.49 -7.23
N ILE A 200 -19.27 -15.00 -6.58
CA ILE A 200 -19.81 -14.41 -5.34
C ILE A 200 -18.68 -14.25 -4.31
N LYS A 201 -18.67 -13.13 -3.58
CA LYS A 201 -17.64 -12.73 -2.60
C LYS A 201 -16.24 -12.47 -3.17
N CYS A 202 -16.02 -12.56 -4.49
CA CYS A 202 -14.72 -12.24 -5.11
C CYS A 202 -14.57 -10.79 -5.58
N SER A 203 -15.36 -9.87 -5.03
CA SER A 203 -15.19 -8.44 -5.27
C SER A 203 -15.21 -7.65 -3.97
N ALA A 204 -14.46 -6.54 -3.94
CA ALA A 204 -14.34 -5.69 -2.77
C ALA A 204 -14.06 -4.25 -3.17
N LEU A 205 -14.54 -3.29 -2.38
CA LEU A 205 -14.24 -1.88 -2.61
C LEU A 205 -13.01 -1.47 -1.79
N ALA A 206 -11.99 -0.90 -2.44
CA ALA A 206 -10.79 -0.43 -1.75
C ALA A 206 -11.11 0.86 -0.98
N ASP A 207 -10.96 0.81 0.34
CA ASP A 207 -11.29 1.89 1.28
C ASP A 207 -10.11 2.85 1.49
N ASP A 208 -9.51 3.32 0.40
CA ASP A 208 -8.59 4.46 0.41
C ASP A 208 -9.37 5.69 -0.08
N LEU A 209 -9.38 6.76 0.72
CA LEU A 209 -10.20 7.97 0.55
C LEU A 209 -10.02 8.64 -0.82
N LEU A 210 -8.93 8.33 -1.51
CA LEU A 210 -8.57 8.87 -2.83
C LEU A 210 -8.68 7.85 -3.96
N SER A 211 -8.96 6.58 -3.67
CA SER A 211 -9.00 5.51 -4.67
C SER A 211 -10.45 5.16 -5.06
N ASN A 212 -10.80 5.36 -6.33
CA ASN A 212 -12.03 4.83 -6.94
C ASN A 212 -11.88 3.34 -7.31
N GLN A 213 -11.09 2.59 -6.54
CA GLN A 213 -10.67 1.25 -6.93
C GLN A 213 -11.63 0.19 -6.41
N PHE A 214 -12.26 -0.50 -7.33
CA PHE A 214 -13.06 -1.67 -7.09
C PHE A 214 -12.27 -2.92 -7.49
N LEU A 215 -12.11 -3.86 -6.57
CA LEU A 215 -11.30 -5.05 -6.74
C LEU A 215 -12.13 -6.18 -7.32
N ILE A 216 -11.57 -6.89 -8.29
CA ILE A 216 -12.15 -8.12 -8.86
C ILE A 216 -11.12 -9.24 -8.78
N GLY A 217 -11.44 -10.27 -8.01
CA GLY A 217 -10.67 -11.50 -7.91
C GLY A 217 -11.04 -12.48 -9.01
N ARG A 218 -10.02 -12.94 -9.73
CA ARG A 218 -10.10 -14.02 -10.71
C ARG A 218 -8.96 -15.01 -10.46
N ASN A 219 -8.93 -16.12 -11.21
CA ASN A 219 -7.95 -17.18 -10.99
C ASN A 219 -6.51 -16.76 -11.34
N ASP A 220 -6.37 -15.75 -12.21
CA ASP A 220 -5.11 -15.20 -12.72
C ASP A 220 -4.62 -13.98 -11.94
N GLY A 221 -5.43 -13.40 -11.05
CA GLY A 221 -5.03 -12.21 -10.30
C GLY A 221 -6.18 -11.49 -9.60
N VAL A 222 -5.83 -10.38 -8.95
CA VAL A 222 -6.82 -9.40 -8.46
C VAL A 222 -6.65 -8.09 -9.23
N TYR A 223 -7.71 -7.67 -9.91
CA TYR A 223 -7.74 -6.50 -10.79
C TYR A 223 -8.29 -5.28 -10.06
N TYR A 224 -7.62 -4.14 -10.22
CA TYR A 224 -8.11 -2.85 -9.73
C TYR A 224 -8.90 -2.19 -10.84
N MET A 225 -10.20 -2.00 -10.63
CA MET A 225 -11.13 -1.41 -11.59
C MET A 225 -11.48 0.00 -11.17
N GLN A 226 -11.52 0.91 -12.14
CA GLN A 226 -11.97 2.28 -11.99
C GLN A 226 -13.10 2.54 -12.99
N PRO A 227 -13.91 3.60 -12.82
CA PRO A 227 -14.93 3.96 -13.80
C PRO A 227 -14.39 4.13 -15.22
N GLU A 228 -13.13 4.57 -15.34
CA GLU A 228 -12.42 4.80 -16.61
C GLU A 228 -11.86 3.51 -17.23
N GLY A 229 -11.87 2.38 -16.50
CA GLY A 229 -11.37 1.09 -16.96
C GLY A 229 -10.47 0.38 -15.98
N ARG A 230 -9.65 -0.53 -16.51
CA ARG A 230 -8.72 -1.34 -15.72
C ARG A 230 -7.48 -0.53 -15.31
N GLY A 231 -7.20 -0.53 -14.02
CA GLY A 231 -5.97 -0.02 -13.41
C GLY A 231 -4.92 -1.12 -13.21
N GLY A 232 -4.29 -1.12 -12.04
CA GLY A 232 -3.25 -2.09 -11.69
C GLY A 232 -3.73 -3.54 -11.55
N THR A 233 -2.81 -4.45 -11.24
CA THR A 233 -3.12 -5.86 -10.96
C THR A 233 -2.22 -6.36 -9.84
N ALA A 234 -2.78 -7.11 -8.90
CA ALA A 234 -2.01 -7.86 -7.91
C ALA A 234 -1.84 -9.31 -8.40
N PRO A 235 -0.59 -9.83 -8.46
CA PRO A 235 -0.27 -11.15 -9.01
C PRO A 235 -0.60 -12.26 -8.00
N LEU A 236 -1.88 -12.39 -7.68
CA LEU A 236 -2.42 -13.42 -6.79
C LEU A 236 -3.08 -14.47 -7.66
N GLU A 237 -2.35 -15.49 -8.05
CA GLU A 237 -2.87 -16.61 -8.84
C GLU A 237 -3.63 -17.62 -7.96
N GLY A 238 -4.35 -18.55 -8.60
CA GLY A 238 -5.11 -19.60 -7.96
C GLY A 238 -6.61 -19.27 -7.84
N GLU A 239 -7.42 -20.32 -7.76
CA GLU A 239 -8.87 -20.22 -7.63
C GLU A 239 -9.27 -19.42 -6.38
N LYS A 240 -10.22 -18.48 -6.52
CA LYS A 240 -10.64 -17.58 -5.43
C LYS A 240 -12.14 -17.71 -5.16
N TYR A 241 -12.49 -17.67 -3.88
CA TYR A 241 -13.89 -17.62 -3.42
C TYR A 241 -14.19 -16.37 -2.60
N GLN A 242 -13.16 -15.72 -2.06
CA GLN A 242 -13.34 -14.45 -1.35
C GLN A 242 -12.20 -13.50 -1.66
N VAL A 243 -12.54 -12.22 -1.83
CA VAL A 243 -11.60 -11.10 -1.91
C VAL A 243 -12.09 -10.02 -0.98
N HIS A 244 -11.17 -9.48 -0.18
CA HIS A 244 -11.44 -8.42 0.77
C HIS A 244 -10.35 -7.36 0.71
N TRP A 245 -10.72 -6.14 1.11
CA TRP A 245 -9.77 -5.04 1.32
C TRP A 245 -9.71 -4.66 2.80
N TYR A 246 -8.51 -4.58 3.35
CA TYR A 246 -8.28 -4.18 4.73
C TYR A 246 -7.01 -3.37 4.88
N ARG A 247 -7.13 -2.06 5.16
CA ARG A 247 -6.00 -1.17 5.51
C ARG A 247 -4.80 -1.23 4.54
N GLY A 248 -5.04 -1.34 3.24
CA GLY A 248 -3.98 -1.47 2.23
C GLY A 248 -3.56 -2.90 1.92
N TYR A 249 -4.16 -3.89 2.60
CA TYR A 249 -4.02 -5.30 2.29
C TYR A 249 -5.16 -5.80 1.41
N ILE A 250 -4.82 -6.62 0.42
CA ILE A 250 -5.77 -7.50 -0.26
C ILE A 250 -5.73 -8.85 0.45
N VAL A 251 -6.88 -9.31 0.93
CA VAL A 251 -7.01 -10.63 1.55
C VAL A 251 -7.82 -11.52 0.62
N THR A 252 -7.24 -12.64 0.19
CA THR A 252 -7.90 -13.61 -0.67
C THR A 252 -8.02 -14.96 0.00
N VAL A 253 -9.13 -15.64 -0.23
CA VAL A 253 -9.36 -17.03 0.16
C VAL A 253 -9.51 -17.86 -1.11
N GLY A 254 -8.68 -18.88 -1.26
CA GLY A 254 -8.71 -19.82 -2.38
C GLY A 254 -8.52 -21.27 -1.92
N ARG A 255 -8.81 -22.29 -2.74
CA ARG A 255 -8.72 -23.69 -2.31
C ARG A 255 -7.30 -24.14 -2.49
N SER A 256 -6.81 -24.92 -1.54
CA SER A 256 -5.55 -25.59 -1.73
C SER A 256 -5.66 -26.60 -2.86
N SER A 257 -4.76 -26.50 -3.83
CA SER A 257 -4.59 -27.49 -4.90
C SER A 257 -4.08 -28.84 -4.36
N ILE A 258 -3.44 -28.83 -3.18
CA ILE A 258 -2.84 -30.00 -2.53
C ILE A 258 -3.87 -30.74 -1.67
N ASN A 259 -4.61 -30.01 -0.84
CA ASN A 259 -5.62 -30.59 0.05
C ASN A 259 -6.95 -29.84 -0.07
N ARG A 260 -7.94 -30.45 -0.74
CA ARG A 260 -9.26 -29.85 -0.97
C ARG A 260 -10.10 -29.64 0.31
N ASP A 261 -9.68 -30.14 1.47
CA ASP A 261 -10.33 -29.80 2.73
C ASP A 261 -9.79 -28.51 3.36
N MET A 262 -8.72 -27.95 2.78
CA MET A 262 -8.07 -26.73 3.23
C MET A 262 -8.23 -25.60 2.22
N ASP A 263 -8.46 -24.40 2.74
CA ASP A 263 -8.39 -23.16 2.00
C ASP A 263 -7.09 -22.43 2.32
N ILE A 264 -6.50 -21.76 1.34
CA ILE A 264 -5.33 -20.91 1.48
C ILE A 264 -5.81 -19.48 1.64
N VAL A 265 -5.49 -18.88 2.78
CA VAL A 265 -5.67 -17.45 3.03
C VAL A 265 -4.37 -16.74 2.73
N THR A 266 -4.41 -15.80 1.79
CA THR A 266 -3.26 -15.00 1.36
C THR A 266 -3.54 -13.53 1.63
N ILE A 267 -2.60 -12.87 2.32
CA ILE A 267 -2.63 -11.44 2.62
C ILE A 267 -1.51 -10.78 1.80
N TYR A 268 -1.88 -9.90 0.90
CA TYR A 268 -0.97 -9.18 0.02
C TYR A 268 -0.94 -7.70 0.38
N ASP A 269 0.26 -7.18 0.64
CA ASP A 269 0.49 -5.75 0.86
C ASP A 269 0.45 -5.02 -0.49
N ALA A 270 -0.64 -4.29 -0.75
CA ALA A 270 -0.82 -3.61 -2.03
C ALA A 270 0.19 -2.48 -2.26
N ARG A 271 0.67 -1.85 -1.18
CA ARG A 271 1.59 -0.71 -1.23
C ARG A 271 3.03 -1.17 -1.46
N ASN A 272 3.47 -2.17 -0.70
CA ASN A 272 4.82 -2.69 -0.75
C ASN A 272 5.00 -3.87 -1.72
N LYS A 273 3.90 -4.35 -2.32
CA LYS A 273 3.84 -5.37 -3.37
C LYS A 273 4.45 -6.72 -3.00
N PHE A 274 4.12 -7.24 -1.82
CA PHE A 274 4.59 -8.56 -1.37
C PHE A 274 3.50 -9.31 -0.61
N ILE A 275 3.63 -10.64 -0.54
CA ILE A 275 2.75 -11.49 0.26
C ILE A 275 3.21 -11.42 1.73
N ALA A 276 2.40 -10.77 2.57
CA ALA A 276 2.66 -10.61 4.00
C ALA A 276 2.36 -11.89 4.80
N TYR A 277 1.40 -12.68 4.34
CA TYR A 277 1.02 -13.96 4.95
C TYR A 277 0.39 -14.89 3.91
N SER A 278 0.69 -16.17 4.00
CA SER A 278 -0.05 -17.23 3.31
C SER A 278 -0.09 -18.45 4.22
N GLY A 279 -1.29 -19.01 4.44
CA GLY A 279 -1.47 -20.16 5.33
C GLY A 279 -2.74 -20.93 5.03
N ALA A 280 -2.69 -22.24 5.30
CA ALA A 280 -3.81 -23.14 5.11
C ALA A 280 -4.74 -23.13 6.34
N ILE A 281 -6.04 -22.95 6.12
CA ILE A 281 -7.09 -22.95 7.13
C ILE A 281 -8.23 -23.87 6.65
N PRO A 282 -8.76 -24.79 7.49
CA PRO A 282 -9.84 -25.68 7.09
C PRO A 282 -11.13 -24.90 6.82
N LYS A 283 -11.77 -25.14 5.66
CA LYS A 283 -13.13 -24.68 5.29
C LYS A 283 -13.49 -23.26 5.75
N VAL A 284 -12.84 -22.26 5.16
CA VAL A 284 -13.06 -20.84 5.50
C VAL A 284 -14.45 -20.38 5.04
N SER A 285 -15.30 -19.98 5.99
CA SER A 285 -16.66 -19.48 5.72
C SER A 285 -16.68 -17.97 5.46
N ASN A 286 -15.92 -17.20 6.24
CA ASN A 286 -15.80 -15.75 6.07
C ASN A 286 -14.51 -15.17 6.67
N VAL A 287 -14.14 -13.97 6.20
CA VAL A 287 -13.05 -13.16 6.75
C VAL A 287 -13.62 -11.83 7.21
N LEU A 288 -13.30 -11.45 8.45
CA LEU A 288 -13.86 -10.31 9.16
C LEU A 288 -12.73 -9.42 9.69
N PHE A 289 -13.01 -8.13 9.83
CA PHE A 289 -12.02 -7.12 10.17
C PHE A 289 -12.51 -6.28 11.34
N GLU A 290 -11.89 -6.45 12.50
CA GLU A 290 -12.25 -5.68 13.69
C GLU A 290 -11.08 -5.63 14.66
N TRP A 291 -11.08 -4.70 15.63
CA TRP A 291 -10.07 -4.61 16.70
C TRP A 291 -8.61 -4.63 16.20
N ASN A 292 -8.34 -4.02 15.04
CA ASN A 292 -7.03 -4.01 14.37
C ASN A 292 -6.46 -5.39 14.01
N ALA A 293 -7.33 -6.39 13.80
CA ALA A 293 -6.96 -7.75 13.45
C ALA A 293 -7.85 -8.31 12.33
N ILE A 294 -7.37 -9.39 11.71
CA ILE A 294 -8.14 -10.17 10.73
C ILE A 294 -8.65 -11.43 11.44
N TYR A 295 -9.96 -11.60 11.48
CA TYR A 295 -10.64 -12.75 12.03
C TYR A 295 -11.10 -13.65 10.89
N ILE A 296 -10.75 -14.93 10.95
CA ILE A 296 -11.10 -15.91 9.92
C ILE A 296 -11.96 -16.97 10.56
N LEU A 297 -13.20 -17.09 10.09
CA LEU A 297 -14.11 -18.16 10.49
C LEU A 297 -13.80 -19.38 9.63
N GLY A 298 -13.24 -20.42 10.24
CA GLY A 298 -12.95 -21.71 9.61
C GLY A 298 -14.04 -22.74 9.90
N GLY A 299 -13.80 -23.97 9.43
CA GLY A 299 -14.66 -25.11 9.71
C GLY A 299 -14.77 -25.42 11.21
N GLU A 300 -15.85 -26.10 11.59
CA GLU A 300 -16.15 -26.43 12.99
C GLU A 300 -16.22 -25.19 13.90
N ASN A 301 -16.71 -24.07 13.37
CA ASN A 301 -16.85 -22.79 14.07
C ASN A 301 -15.57 -22.29 14.75
N LYS A 302 -14.39 -22.68 14.23
CA LYS A 302 -13.10 -22.22 14.74
C LYS A 302 -12.78 -20.83 14.21
N MET A 303 -12.43 -19.92 15.12
CA MET A 303 -11.98 -18.58 14.77
C MET A 303 -10.45 -18.48 14.86
N TYR A 304 -9.83 -18.04 13.76
CA TYR A 304 -8.41 -17.76 13.67
C TYR A 304 -8.19 -16.26 13.66
N ILE A 305 -7.17 -15.80 14.38
CA ILE A 305 -6.86 -14.37 14.52
C ILE A 305 -5.47 -14.12 13.96
N LEU A 306 -5.39 -13.25 12.96
CA LEU A 306 -4.12 -12.77 12.43
C LEU A 306 -3.86 -11.36 12.94
N LEU A 307 -2.79 -11.25 13.72
CA LEU A 307 -2.32 -9.99 14.29
C LEU A 307 -1.16 -9.45 13.47
N GLU A 308 -1.25 -8.17 13.13
CA GLU A 308 -0.17 -7.47 12.46
C GLU A 308 1.02 -7.31 13.41
N LYS A 309 2.21 -7.73 12.97
CA LYS A 309 3.45 -7.52 13.72
C LYS A 309 3.82 -6.04 13.71
N ASP A 310 4.43 -5.57 14.79
CA ASP A 310 5.00 -4.23 14.86
C ASP A 310 6.15 -4.06 13.84
N THR A 311 6.44 -2.81 13.50
CA THR A 311 7.44 -2.44 12.48
C THR A 311 8.82 -2.99 12.80
N LYS A 312 9.24 -2.97 14.07
CA LYS A 312 10.56 -3.44 14.47
C LYS A 312 10.69 -4.95 14.23
N THR A 313 9.73 -5.74 14.68
CA THR A 313 9.71 -7.19 14.44
C THR A 313 9.66 -7.52 12.93
N LYS A 314 8.90 -6.75 12.13
CA LYS A 314 8.89 -6.92 10.66
C LYS A 314 10.27 -6.70 10.05
N LEU A 315 10.95 -5.63 10.42
CA LEU A 315 12.29 -5.31 9.91
C LEU A 315 13.31 -6.40 10.29
N GLU A 316 13.30 -6.86 11.54
CA GLU A 316 14.17 -7.96 12.00
C GLU A 316 13.98 -9.24 11.18
N ILE A 317 12.73 -9.61 10.85
CA ILE A 317 12.43 -10.76 10.00
C ILE A 317 12.99 -10.54 8.58
N LEU A 318 12.84 -9.33 8.03
CA LEU A 318 13.30 -9.01 6.68
C LEU A 318 14.83 -9.01 6.59
N PHE A 319 15.54 -8.51 7.60
CA PHE A 319 17.00 -8.59 7.65
C PHE A 319 17.48 -10.03 7.69
N LYS A 320 16.86 -10.89 8.51
CA LYS A 320 17.18 -12.32 8.55
C LYS A 320 16.93 -13.04 7.22
N LYS A 321 16.01 -12.54 6.40
CA LYS A 321 15.71 -13.05 5.05
C LYS A 321 16.48 -12.34 3.94
N ASN A 322 17.39 -11.41 4.28
CA ASN A 322 18.11 -10.57 3.32
C ASN A 322 17.21 -9.75 2.37
N GLN A 323 16.00 -9.41 2.80
CA GLN A 323 15.02 -8.63 2.02
C GLN A 323 15.07 -7.13 2.34
N TYR A 324 16.22 -6.51 2.09
CA TYR A 324 16.49 -5.12 2.47
C TYR A 324 15.68 -4.09 1.69
N ILE A 325 15.42 -4.30 0.39
CA ILE A 325 14.61 -3.38 -0.42
C ILE A 325 13.19 -3.28 0.16
N THR A 326 12.59 -4.42 0.52
CA THR A 326 11.28 -4.47 1.17
C THR A 326 11.33 -3.79 2.54
N ALA A 327 12.40 -3.99 3.32
CA ALA A 327 12.59 -3.33 4.61
C ALA A 327 12.61 -1.79 4.47
N ILE A 328 13.33 -1.26 3.46
CA ILE A 328 13.36 0.18 3.15
C ILE A 328 11.97 0.69 2.79
N ASN A 329 11.23 -0.03 1.94
CA ASN A 329 9.88 0.36 1.52
C ASN A 329 8.90 0.39 2.71
N ILE A 330 8.97 -0.60 3.60
CA ILE A 330 8.17 -0.64 4.83
C ILE A 330 8.54 0.51 5.76
N ALA A 331 9.83 0.76 5.98
CA ALA A 331 10.30 1.84 6.83
C ALA A 331 9.84 3.22 6.31
N LYS A 332 9.97 3.47 5.00
CA LYS A 332 9.49 4.70 4.37
C LYS A 332 7.96 4.82 4.43
N SER A 333 7.23 3.74 4.13
CA SER A 333 5.77 3.75 4.07
C SER A 333 5.10 3.99 5.42
N GLN A 334 5.73 3.52 6.50
CA GLN A 334 5.26 3.67 7.88
C GLN A 334 5.86 4.89 8.61
N LYS A 335 6.56 5.78 7.89
CA LYS A 335 7.22 6.97 8.45
C LYS A 335 8.15 6.63 9.63
N TYR A 336 8.92 5.56 9.46
CA TYR A 336 9.93 5.15 10.43
C TYR A 336 11.00 6.23 10.59
N ASP A 337 11.63 6.28 11.76
CA ASP A 337 12.61 7.32 12.07
C ASP A 337 13.78 7.33 11.07
N THR A 338 14.25 8.55 10.76
CA THR A 338 15.36 8.80 9.84
C THR A 338 16.64 8.09 10.28
N HIS A 339 16.92 8.00 11.58
CA HIS A 339 18.08 7.27 12.10
C HIS A 339 17.96 5.77 11.80
N GLY A 340 16.80 5.19 12.11
CA GLY A 340 16.54 3.79 11.83
C GLY A 340 16.59 3.46 10.34
N LEU A 341 16.20 4.39 9.46
CA LEU A 341 16.32 4.22 8.02
C LEU A 341 17.78 4.21 7.54
N VAL A 342 18.64 5.06 8.11
CA VAL A 342 20.08 5.06 7.82
C VAL A 342 20.72 3.73 8.21
N ASP A 343 20.34 3.17 9.36
CA ASP A 343 20.84 1.85 9.78
C ASP A 343 20.44 0.74 8.80
N ILE A 344 19.24 0.81 8.21
CA ILE A 344 18.82 -0.14 7.16
C ILE A 344 19.73 -0.03 5.93
N PHE A 345 20.03 1.19 5.48
CA PHE A 345 20.93 1.41 4.33
C PHE A 345 22.34 0.90 4.62
N ARG A 346 22.86 1.11 5.85
CA ARG A 346 24.14 0.57 6.28
C ARG A 346 24.15 -0.97 6.22
N LEU A 347 23.17 -1.62 6.84
CA LEU A 347 23.07 -3.09 6.82
C LEU A 347 22.92 -3.64 5.40
N TYR A 348 22.18 -2.95 4.53
CA TYR A 348 22.02 -3.36 3.14
C TYR A 348 23.34 -3.22 2.36
N GLY A 349 24.05 -2.11 2.53
CA GLY A 349 25.38 -1.91 1.94
C GLY A 349 26.40 -2.94 2.44
N ASP A 350 26.35 -3.31 3.73
CA ASP A 350 27.21 -4.34 4.31
C ASP A 350 26.94 -5.71 3.68
N TYR A 351 25.66 -6.08 3.56
CA TYR A 351 25.25 -7.32 2.91
C TYR A 351 25.67 -7.38 1.42
N LEU A 352 25.44 -6.30 0.66
CA LEU A 352 25.83 -6.24 -0.75
C LEU A 352 27.36 -6.35 -0.92
N TYR A 353 28.11 -5.69 -0.04
CA TYR A 353 29.55 -5.71 -0.08
C TYR A 353 30.14 -7.08 0.27
N THR A 354 29.67 -7.72 1.34
CA THR A 354 30.27 -8.96 1.88
C THR A 354 29.69 -10.22 1.25
N GLU A 355 28.36 -10.34 1.15
CA GLU A 355 27.71 -11.58 0.72
C GLU A 355 27.52 -11.64 -0.80
N ARG A 356 27.23 -10.50 -1.44
CA ARG A 356 26.96 -10.44 -2.89
C ARG A 356 28.20 -10.08 -3.71
N GLY A 357 29.16 -9.38 -3.13
CA GLY A 357 30.30 -8.79 -3.86
C GLY A 357 29.88 -7.68 -4.84
N ASP A 358 28.65 -7.18 -4.75
CA ASP A 358 28.13 -6.10 -5.60
C ASP A 358 28.54 -4.76 -5.01
N HIS A 359 29.75 -4.34 -5.35
CA HIS A 359 30.38 -3.14 -4.81
C HIS A 359 29.74 -1.85 -5.32
N ASP A 360 29.24 -1.85 -6.56
CA ASP A 360 28.62 -0.69 -7.19
C ASP A 360 27.25 -0.41 -6.53
N GLN A 361 26.42 -1.43 -6.31
CA GLN A 361 25.17 -1.20 -5.58
C GLN A 361 25.40 -0.91 -4.10
N ALA A 362 26.41 -1.53 -3.48
CA ALA A 362 26.74 -1.26 -2.08
C ALA A 362 27.07 0.22 -1.86
N ILE A 363 27.84 0.85 -2.76
CA ILE A 363 28.21 2.25 -2.60
C ILE A 363 27.01 3.19 -2.73
N GLU A 364 26.07 2.89 -3.62
CA GLU A 364 24.81 3.64 -3.73
C GLU A 364 23.99 3.60 -2.43
N GLN A 365 24.02 2.49 -1.70
CA GLN A 365 23.38 2.42 -0.38
C GLN A 365 24.13 3.23 0.67
N TYR A 366 25.47 3.17 0.68
CA TYR A 366 26.28 3.96 1.62
C TYR A 366 26.11 5.47 1.39
N LYS A 367 25.95 5.94 0.16
CA LYS A 367 25.64 7.35 -0.15
C LYS A 367 24.38 7.85 0.57
N MET A 368 23.42 6.97 0.82
CA MET A 368 22.19 7.31 1.56
C MET A 368 22.42 7.44 3.08
N THR A 369 23.58 7.02 3.59
CA THR A 369 23.95 7.08 5.02
C THR A 369 24.73 8.34 5.41
N ILE A 370 25.11 9.16 4.42
CA ILE A 370 25.88 10.40 4.61
C ILE A 370 25.15 11.36 5.56
N GLY A 371 25.91 11.97 6.47
CA GLY A 371 25.42 12.89 7.49
C GLY A 371 25.04 12.23 8.82
N LYS A 372 25.10 10.90 8.89
CA LYS A 372 24.86 10.13 10.11
C LYS A 372 25.90 9.03 10.34
N LEU A 373 26.26 8.28 9.31
CA LEU A 373 27.33 7.28 9.40
C LEU A 373 28.69 7.93 9.20
N GLU A 374 29.66 7.57 10.04
CA GLU A 374 31.05 8.03 9.92
C GLU A 374 31.67 7.62 8.57
N PRO A 375 32.14 8.58 7.73
CA PRO A 375 32.70 8.28 6.41
C PRO A 375 33.86 7.28 6.44
N SER A 376 34.68 7.29 7.49
CA SER A 376 35.79 6.35 7.67
C SER A 376 35.35 4.88 7.72
N TYR A 377 34.09 4.59 8.06
CA TYR A 377 33.53 3.23 7.97
C TYR A 377 33.50 2.72 6.53
N VAL A 378 33.00 3.56 5.61
CA VAL A 378 32.85 3.23 4.19
C VAL A 378 34.20 3.31 3.50
N ILE A 379 34.99 4.37 3.74
CA ILE A 379 36.31 4.57 3.11
C ILE A 379 37.21 3.36 3.34
N ARG A 380 37.29 2.85 4.59
CA ARG A 380 38.11 1.67 4.91
C ARG A 380 37.75 0.43 4.11
N LYS A 381 36.47 0.28 3.70
CA LYS A 381 36.01 -0.85 2.89
C LYS A 381 36.35 -0.71 1.40
N PHE A 382 36.53 0.50 0.89
CA PHE A 382 36.72 0.75 -0.56
C PHE A 382 38.12 1.27 -0.92
N LEU A 383 39.09 1.23 0.01
CA LEU A 383 40.49 1.65 -0.24
C LEU A 383 41.25 0.76 -1.24
N ASP A 384 40.74 -0.42 -1.60
CA ASP A 384 41.35 -1.28 -2.60
C ASP A 384 41.41 -0.57 -3.97
N ALA A 385 42.57 -0.63 -4.63
CA ALA A 385 42.81 -0.02 -5.95
C ALA A 385 41.82 -0.51 -7.02
N GLN A 386 41.30 -1.74 -6.91
CA GLN A 386 40.29 -2.26 -7.84
C GLN A 386 38.93 -1.56 -7.70
N ARG A 387 38.68 -0.87 -6.60
CA ARG A 387 37.38 -0.28 -6.25
C ARG A 387 37.44 1.23 -6.11
N LEU A 388 38.51 1.82 -6.63
CA LEU A 388 38.78 3.25 -6.53
C LEU A 388 37.65 4.08 -7.14
N HIS A 389 37.02 3.63 -8.23
CA HIS A 389 35.85 4.31 -8.83
C HIS A 389 34.69 4.47 -7.83
N ASN A 390 34.38 3.39 -7.09
CA ASN A 390 33.31 3.41 -6.09
C ASN A 390 33.65 4.36 -4.94
N LEU A 391 34.90 4.33 -4.46
CA LEU A 391 35.37 5.27 -3.44
C LEU A 391 35.26 6.73 -3.90
N THR A 392 35.69 7.03 -5.13
CA THR A 392 35.57 8.36 -5.74
C THR A 392 34.11 8.81 -5.73
N SER A 393 33.19 7.96 -6.18
CA SER A 393 31.77 8.31 -6.26
C SER A 393 31.14 8.57 -4.90
N TYR A 394 31.57 7.87 -3.84
CA TYR A 394 31.13 8.16 -2.48
C TYR A 394 31.67 9.48 -1.94
N LEU A 395 32.94 9.78 -2.19
CA LEU A 395 33.57 11.04 -1.77
C LEU A 395 33.00 12.26 -2.51
N GLU A 396 32.69 12.12 -3.80
CA GLU A 396 31.95 13.14 -4.57
C GLU A 396 30.61 13.47 -3.91
N GLU A 397 29.83 12.45 -3.56
CA GLU A 397 28.54 12.65 -2.91
C GLU A 397 28.66 13.21 -1.49
N LEU A 398 29.75 12.88 -0.78
CA LEU A 398 30.08 13.44 0.53
C LEU A 398 30.33 14.95 0.43
N HIS A 399 31.03 15.41 -0.62
CA HIS A 399 31.21 16.82 -0.92
C HIS A 399 29.91 17.52 -1.33
N ASN A 400 29.10 16.88 -2.20
CA ASN A 400 27.80 17.42 -2.62
C ASN A 400 26.85 17.66 -1.44
N LYS A 401 26.94 16.85 -0.38
CA LYS A 401 26.13 16.97 0.84
C LYS A 401 26.79 17.80 1.94
N HIS A 402 27.93 18.42 1.67
CA HIS A 402 28.68 19.28 2.61
C HIS A 402 29.09 18.58 3.93
N HIS A 403 29.39 17.28 3.86
CA HIS A 403 29.87 16.49 5.00
C HIS A 403 31.35 16.07 4.84
N ALA A 404 32.04 16.62 3.84
CA ALA A 404 33.45 16.35 3.59
C ALA A 404 34.37 17.17 4.49
N THR A 405 35.57 16.65 4.76
CA THR A 405 36.65 17.32 5.50
C THR A 405 37.86 17.49 4.57
N GLU A 406 38.89 18.19 5.04
CA GLU A 406 40.16 18.38 4.32
C GLU A 406 40.82 17.04 3.93
N ASP A 407 40.78 16.05 4.84
CA ASP A 407 41.29 14.70 4.59
C ASP A 407 40.49 13.98 3.48
N HIS A 408 39.16 14.14 3.48
CA HIS A 408 38.30 13.57 2.44
C HIS A 408 38.56 14.21 1.07
N THR A 409 38.85 15.52 1.05
CA THR A 409 39.22 16.25 -0.17
C THR A 409 40.54 15.74 -0.72
N THR A 410 41.54 15.58 0.14
CA THR A 410 42.85 15.03 -0.22
C THR A 410 42.71 13.63 -0.81
N LEU A 411 41.89 12.79 -0.18
CA LEU A 411 41.64 11.43 -0.66
C LEU A 411 40.94 11.43 -2.03
N LEU A 412 39.94 12.29 -2.24
CA LEU A 412 39.23 12.41 -3.51
C LEU A 412 40.16 12.84 -4.65
N LEU A 413 40.99 13.86 -4.43
CA LEU A 413 41.97 14.32 -5.42
C LEU A 413 42.99 13.22 -5.74
N ASN A 414 43.47 12.50 -4.73
CA ASN A 414 44.34 11.33 -4.93
C ASN A 414 43.66 10.20 -5.71
N CYS A 415 42.34 10.03 -5.57
CA CYS A 415 41.58 9.09 -6.38
C CYS A 415 41.52 9.54 -7.85
N TYR A 416 41.22 10.81 -8.13
CA TYR A 416 41.17 11.33 -9.51
C TYR A 416 42.52 11.21 -10.24
N THR A 417 43.61 11.58 -9.57
CA THR A 417 44.96 11.51 -10.17
C THR A 417 45.38 10.07 -10.47
N LYS A 418 45.02 9.11 -9.61
CA LYS A 418 45.26 7.67 -9.84
C LYS A 418 44.39 7.08 -10.96
N LEU A 419 43.14 7.52 -11.08
CA LEU A 419 42.24 7.09 -12.16
C LEU A 419 42.54 7.75 -13.50
N LYS A 420 43.35 8.83 -13.51
CA LYS A 420 43.61 9.70 -14.67
C LYS A 420 42.34 10.30 -15.28
N ASP A 421 41.32 10.50 -14.46
CA ASP A 421 40.02 11.06 -14.87
C ASP A 421 40.12 12.60 -14.86
N GLN A 422 40.72 13.16 -15.92
CA GLN A 422 40.98 14.61 -16.04
C GLN A 422 39.67 15.42 -16.16
N ASP A 423 38.69 14.89 -16.88
CA ASP A 423 37.42 15.59 -17.12
C ASP A 423 36.65 15.83 -15.80
N LYS A 424 36.58 14.81 -14.92
CA LYS A 424 35.93 14.98 -13.61
C LYS A 424 36.73 15.84 -12.65
N LEU A 425 38.05 15.79 -12.74
CA LEU A 425 38.91 16.66 -11.93
C LEU A 425 38.68 18.13 -12.30
N ASP A 426 38.63 18.43 -13.60
CA ASP A 426 38.29 19.75 -14.12
C ASP A 426 36.89 20.18 -13.71
N GLU A 427 35.89 19.29 -13.84
CA GLU A 427 34.53 19.56 -13.38
C GLU A 427 34.50 19.89 -11.88
N PHE A 428 35.20 19.11 -11.04
CA PHE A 428 35.27 19.34 -9.60
C PHE A 428 35.94 20.68 -9.25
N ILE A 429 37.05 21.03 -9.92
CA ILE A 429 37.79 22.29 -9.74
C ILE A 429 36.98 23.50 -10.24
N HIS A 430 36.14 23.30 -11.25
CA HIS A 430 35.34 24.37 -11.86
C HIS A 430 33.91 24.46 -11.34
N LYS A 431 33.46 23.52 -10.51
CA LYS A 431 32.13 23.51 -9.91
C LYS A 431 31.97 24.70 -8.97
N LYS A 432 31.27 25.72 -9.44
CA LYS A 432 30.88 26.91 -8.66
C LYS A 432 29.49 26.71 -8.06
N ASP A 433 29.31 27.08 -6.80
CA ASP A 433 27.97 27.20 -6.24
C ASP A 433 27.35 28.59 -6.50
N ARG A 434 26.07 28.76 -6.16
CA ARG A 434 25.30 30.01 -6.26
C ARG A 434 25.96 31.21 -5.56
N ASN A 435 26.82 30.96 -4.57
CA ASN A 435 27.58 31.98 -3.85
C ASN A 435 29.04 32.13 -4.30
N ASN A 436 29.46 31.43 -5.36
CA ASN A 436 30.83 31.50 -5.91
C ASN A 436 31.92 31.02 -4.92
N GLU A 437 31.54 30.31 -3.85
CA GLU A 437 32.45 29.67 -2.87
C GLU A 437 32.72 28.21 -3.25
N VAL A 438 33.92 27.73 -2.89
CA VAL A 438 34.38 26.36 -3.15
C VAL A 438 34.30 25.54 -1.86
N TYR A 439 33.70 24.36 -1.94
CA TYR A 439 33.41 23.48 -0.79
C TYR A 439 34.59 22.59 -0.36
N PHE A 440 35.80 22.95 -0.76
CA PHE A 440 37.00 22.21 -0.43
C PHE A 440 38.14 23.16 -0.11
N ASP A 441 39.07 22.68 0.72
CA ASP A 441 40.25 23.47 1.07
C ASP A 441 41.17 23.61 -0.16
N VAL A 442 41.22 24.85 -0.67
CA VAL A 442 41.99 25.24 -1.85
C VAL A 442 43.47 25.02 -1.63
N GLU A 443 44.00 25.30 -0.44
CA GLU A 443 45.43 25.15 -0.17
C GLU A 443 45.84 23.67 -0.18
N THR A 444 45.07 22.82 0.50
CA THR A 444 45.27 21.37 0.47
C THR A 444 45.13 20.80 -0.95
N ALA A 445 44.15 21.27 -1.72
CA ALA A 445 43.96 20.83 -3.10
C ALA A 445 45.16 21.18 -4.00
N ILE A 446 45.69 22.41 -3.89
CA ILE A 446 46.89 22.84 -4.61
C ILE A 446 48.08 21.95 -4.26
N ARG A 447 48.29 21.68 -2.96
CA ARG A 447 49.40 20.85 -2.47
C ARG A 447 49.35 19.42 -3.05
N VAL A 448 48.16 18.81 -3.07
CA VAL A 448 47.96 17.44 -3.55
C VAL A 448 48.12 17.34 -5.07
N LEU A 449 47.51 18.26 -5.83
CA LEU A 449 47.66 18.32 -7.29
C LEU A 449 49.12 18.52 -7.71
N ARG A 450 49.83 19.38 -6.96
CA ARG A 450 51.26 19.60 -7.17
C ARG A 450 52.09 18.34 -6.93
N GLN A 451 51.79 17.57 -5.88
CA GLN A 451 52.49 16.31 -5.55
C GLN A 451 52.20 15.18 -6.55
N ALA A 452 51.06 15.25 -7.25
CA ALA A 452 50.64 14.26 -8.24
C ALA A 452 51.04 14.61 -9.69
N ASP A 453 51.90 15.63 -9.89
CA ASP A 453 52.36 16.15 -11.19
C ASP A 453 51.28 16.87 -12.05
N TYR A 454 50.13 17.22 -11.48
CA TYR A 454 49.07 18.00 -12.16
C TYR A 454 49.28 19.52 -12.02
N HIS A 455 50.44 19.99 -12.46
CA HIS A 455 50.89 21.38 -12.24
C HIS A 455 50.01 22.43 -12.91
N SER A 456 49.43 22.13 -14.09
CA SER A 456 48.52 23.04 -14.80
C SER A 456 47.24 23.32 -14.02
N HIS A 457 46.65 22.27 -13.43
CA HIS A 457 45.41 22.37 -12.66
C HIS A 457 45.67 23.07 -11.31
N ALA A 458 46.83 22.78 -10.69
CA ALA A 458 47.27 23.45 -9.46
C ALA A 458 47.50 24.97 -9.68
N LEU A 459 48.06 25.37 -10.82
CA LEU A 459 48.24 26.79 -11.18
C LEU A 459 46.90 27.50 -11.40
N GLN A 460 45.98 26.88 -12.15
CA GLN A 460 44.65 27.45 -12.39
C GLN A 460 43.87 27.66 -11.09
N LEU A 461 43.96 26.69 -10.17
CA LEU A 461 43.33 26.79 -8.86
C LEU A 461 43.97 27.89 -8.00
N ALA A 462 45.31 28.02 -8.02
CA ALA A 462 46.02 29.06 -7.28
C ALA A 462 45.75 30.48 -7.81
N GLU A 463 45.69 30.65 -9.13
CA GLU A 463 45.38 31.92 -9.79
C GLU A 463 43.93 32.36 -9.51
N ARG A 464 42.97 31.44 -9.65
CA ARG A 464 41.54 31.73 -9.46
C ARG A 464 41.19 32.11 -8.03
N HIS A 465 41.88 31.55 -7.04
CA HIS A 465 41.62 31.79 -5.62
C HIS A 465 42.61 32.75 -4.97
N SER A 466 43.39 33.49 -5.77
CA SER A 466 44.32 34.51 -5.27
C SER A 466 45.36 33.96 -4.27
N GLN A 467 45.80 32.71 -4.46
CA GLN A 467 46.84 32.05 -3.68
C GLN A 467 48.21 32.29 -4.31
N HIS A 468 48.67 33.55 -4.23
CA HIS A 468 49.84 34.06 -4.94
C HIS A 468 51.15 33.37 -4.54
N GLU A 469 51.32 33.03 -3.26
CA GLU A 469 52.50 32.31 -2.77
C GLU A 469 52.63 30.92 -3.41
N TRP A 470 51.52 30.18 -3.47
CA TRP A 470 51.48 28.87 -4.09
C TRP A 470 51.65 28.94 -5.61
N TYR A 471 51.05 29.94 -6.26
CA TYR A 471 51.23 30.18 -7.69
C TYR A 471 52.71 30.39 -8.05
N MET A 472 53.39 31.30 -7.35
CA MET A 472 54.82 31.56 -7.57
C MET A 472 55.66 30.31 -7.31
N LYS A 473 55.35 29.57 -6.23
CA LYS A 473 56.08 28.35 -5.88
C LYS A 473 55.95 27.27 -6.96
N ILE A 474 54.77 27.07 -7.54
CA ILE A 474 54.55 26.08 -8.61
C ILE A 474 55.21 26.51 -9.91
N GLN A 475 55.11 27.80 -10.28
CA GLN A 475 55.74 28.32 -11.49
C GLN A 475 57.27 28.21 -11.43
N LEU A 476 57.88 28.59 -10.30
CA LEU A 476 59.34 28.59 -10.12
C LEU A 476 59.90 27.18 -9.97
N GLU A 477 59.28 26.31 -9.16
CA GLU A 477 59.86 25.02 -8.79
C GLU A 477 59.45 23.89 -9.77
N ASN A 478 58.28 23.96 -10.41
CA ASN A 478 57.73 22.86 -11.22
C ASN A 478 57.57 23.17 -12.71
N VAL A 479 57.07 24.34 -13.10
CA VAL A 479 56.81 24.69 -14.52
C VAL A 479 58.03 25.34 -15.20
N LYS A 480 58.93 25.97 -14.42
CA LYS A 480 60.16 26.64 -14.89
C LYS A 480 59.92 27.74 -15.94
N ASP A 481 58.74 28.35 -15.90
CA ASP A 481 58.45 29.54 -16.69
C ASP A 481 58.73 30.78 -15.84
N PHE A 482 59.86 31.45 -16.10
CA PHE A 482 60.28 32.61 -15.30
C PHE A 482 59.64 33.92 -15.78
N SER A 483 59.00 33.90 -16.96
CA SER A 483 58.48 35.10 -17.61
C SER A 483 57.12 35.53 -17.04
N SER A 484 56.20 34.59 -16.83
CA SER A 484 54.88 34.87 -16.22
C SER A 484 54.96 35.22 -14.73
N CYS A 485 55.94 34.67 -13.99
CA CYS A 485 56.20 35.06 -12.60
C CYS A 485 56.48 36.55 -12.42
N SER A 486 57.18 37.18 -13.38
CA SER A 486 57.52 38.60 -13.30
C SER A 486 56.31 39.52 -13.48
N GLN A 487 55.29 39.08 -14.23
CA GLN A 487 54.05 39.82 -14.44
C GLN A 487 53.14 39.83 -13.19
N ILE A 488 52.98 38.70 -12.50
CA ILE A 488 52.14 38.63 -11.30
C ILE A 488 52.80 39.30 -10.09
N CYS A 489 54.14 39.24 -9.97
CA CYS A 489 54.85 40.05 -8.98
C CYS A 489 54.55 41.55 -9.17
N ALA A 490 54.42 42.02 -10.41
CA ALA A 490 54.07 43.42 -10.68
C ALA A 490 52.62 43.76 -10.31
N GLU A 491 51.66 42.83 -10.35
CA GLU A 491 50.26 43.08 -9.97
C GLU A 491 50.02 43.02 -8.45
N VAL A 492 50.65 42.09 -7.74
CA VAL A 492 50.53 41.95 -6.27
C VAL A 492 51.20 43.09 -5.50
N THR A 493 52.20 43.75 -6.10
CA THR A 493 52.86 44.91 -5.47
C THR A 493 52.01 46.20 -5.56
N PHE A 494 50.90 46.19 -6.30
CA PHE A 494 50.03 47.35 -6.53
C PHE A 494 48.55 47.15 -6.12
N SER A 495 48.23 46.08 -5.39
CA SER A 495 46.93 45.87 -4.72
C SER A 495 47.13 45.78 -3.21
#